data_AF-A0A1V9VWX9-F1
#
_entry.id   AF-A0A1V9VWX9-F1
#
_cell.length_a   1.000
_cell.length_b   1.000
_cell.length_c   1.000
_cell.angle_alpha   90.00
_cell.angle_beta   90.00
_cell.angle_gamma   90.00
#
_symmetry.space_group_name_H-M   'P 1'
#
loop_
_entity.id
_entity.type
_entity.pdbx_description
1 polymer ?
#
loop_
_entity_poly.entity_id
_entity_poly.type
_entity_poly.pdbx_seq_one_letter_code
_entity_poly.pdbx_strand_id
1 'polypeptide(L)'
;MNLNYISTRLIYNIDFFEMSYKRLVAMNTDNHSLLNKIKKRLLLLKRIHKYSEEINELFSELDSNTASELKHLSDIHFLKILESFLVTKKVKISVNIMTLNEERCIERCIKSIQNLADEIIILDTGSTDKTLEIIQHHFPHVKIHHLEWNNNFSECRNYLINHSTGDWIFQIDADEHLANNQEYLRDFLEVLNEFPIYPLVICPKIRNHDNQELDFNKRIFRKKDNLKYFGLIHEDLRYDILKQGNDLIYFTTDFLIEHDGYKPEIRASKKKCQRNLNLQHKMICIEPNNMRWFYFLAREKKLAGCPNEEVVHILLQGIENIENTKANNHFYLMSLLMLADIYHTQHNFESLNRIANEISNNFQRCIDGIYYNLISNWTYQSSQISKLINETFQNIKANESPFSKINSNGDHIFYLLGMLYINQGNYEKSFQMFSTVKDETILNRIKSNLTLLRDDIDKFLVK
;
A
#
# COMPACT_ATOMS: atom_id res chain seq x y z
N MET A 1 -19.71 44.57 -6.09
CA MET A 1 -19.28 43.27 -6.62
C MET A 1 -19.74 42.18 -5.67
N ASN A 2 -20.45 41.17 -6.17
CA ASN A 2 -21.01 40.10 -5.35
C ASN A 2 -19.86 39.20 -4.88
N LEU A 3 -19.55 39.21 -3.58
CA LEU A 3 -18.56 38.31 -2.97
C LEU A 3 -18.85 36.82 -3.26
N ASN A 4 -20.09 36.50 -3.66
CA ASN A 4 -20.54 35.18 -4.06
C ASN A 4 -19.99 34.67 -5.40
N TYR A 5 -19.32 35.51 -6.20
CA TYR A 5 -18.82 35.10 -7.53
C TYR A 5 -17.39 34.55 -7.48
N ILE A 6 -16.65 34.81 -6.41
CA ILE A 6 -15.31 34.27 -6.22
C ILE A 6 -15.45 32.81 -5.81
N SER A 7 -14.86 31.92 -6.62
CA SER A 7 -14.97 30.47 -6.49
C SER A 7 -14.80 30.00 -5.05
N THR A 8 -15.78 29.26 -4.52
CA THR A 8 -15.73 28.61 -3.21
C THR A 8 -14.55 27.64 -3.06
N ARG A 9 -13.82 27.36 -4.16
CA ARG A 9 -12.62 26.52 -4.19
C ARG A 9 -11.34 27.24 -3.76
N LEU A 10 -11.33 28.58 -3.65
CA LEU A 10 -10.11 29.32 -3.26
C LEU A 10 -9.58 28.94 -1.88
N ILE A 11 -10.44 28.49 -0.98
CA ILE A 11 -10.06 27.98 0.35
C ILE A 11 -9.10 26.77 0.29
N TYR A 12 -9.06 26.07 -0.84
CA TYR A 12 -8.20 24.90 -1.11
C TYR A 12 -7.07 25.19 -2.10
N ASN A 13 -7.04 26.38 -2.72
CA ASN A 13 -6.15 26.66 -3.84
C ASN A 13 -4.78 27.19 -3.38
N ILE A 14 -3.71 26.49 -3.74
CA ILE A 14 -2.33 26.83 -3.35
C ILE A 14 -1.90 28.16 -3.98
N ASP A 15 -2.14 28.37 -5.27
CA ASP A 15 -1.72 29.56 -6.00
C ASP A 15 -2.36 30.83 -5.44
N PHE A 16 -3.60 30.73 -4.99
CA PHE A 16 -4.31 31.82 -4.32
C PHE A 16 -3.61 32.24 -3.05
N PHE A 17 -3.26 31.31 -2.17
CA PHE A 17 -2.56 31.65 -0.95
C PHE A 17 -1.10 32.08 -1.21
N GLU A 18 -0.45 31.59 -2.25
CA GLU A 18 0.89 32.06 -2.64
C GLU A 18 0.87 33.51 -3.16
N MET A 19 -0.08 33.82 -4.04
CA MET A 19 -0.32 35.18 -4.51
C MET A 19 -0.68 36.10 -3.33
N SER A 20 -1.53 35.63 -2.41
CA SER A 20 -1.93 36.38 -1.22
C SER A 20 -0.76 36.68 -0.30
N TYR A 21 0.12 35.70 -0.09
CA TYR A 21 1.35 35.89 0.68
C TYR A 21 2.25 36.96 0.06
N LYS A 22 2.52 36.87 -1.26
CA LYS A 22 3.33 37.85 -1.99
C LYS A 22 2.75 39.25 -1.91
N ARG A 23 1.43 39.38 -2.09
CA ARG A 23 0.73 40.66 -2.05
C ARG A 23 0.81 41.31 -0.67
N LEU A 24 0.59 40.56 0.41
CA LEU A 24 0.71 41.07 1.78
C LEU A 24 2.13 41.54 2.13
N VAL A 25 3.15 40.80 1.70
CA VAL A 25 4.54 41.23 1.88
C VAL A 25 4.80 42.55 1.15
N ALA A 26 4.28 42.71 -0.07
CA ALA A 26 4.42 43.95 -0.84
C ALA A 26 3.66 45.15 -0.26
N MET A 27 2.53 44.91 0.43
CA MET A 27 1.77 45.96 1.13
C MET A 27 2.52 46.51 2.37
N ASN A 28 3.64 45.90 2.78
CA ASN A 28 4.42 46.27 3.96
C ASN A 28 3.57 46.35 5.26
N THR A 29 2.57 45.47 5.37
CA THR A 29 1.67 45.43 6.53
C THR A 29 2.38 44.78 7.71
N ASP A 30 2.35 45.41 8.90
CA ASP A 30 2.80 44.83 10.18
C ASP A 30 1.91 43.66 10.68
N ASN A 31 1.07 43.09 9.82
CA ASN A 31 0.09 42.05 10.17
C ASN A 31 0.75 40.65 10.20
N HIS A 32 1.71 40.48 11.10
CA HIS A 32 2.42 39.21 11.31
C HIS A 32 1.48 38.03 11.61
N SER A 33 0.34 38.30 12.24
CA SER A 33 -0.71 37.29 12.51
C SER A 33 -1.29 36.72 11.22
N LEU A 34 -1.69 37.58 10.28
CA LEU A 34 -2.28 37.16 9.00
C LEU A 34 -1.25 36.42 8.12
N LEU A 35 -0.01 36.92 8.06
CA LEU A 35 1.09 36.26 7.35
C LEU A 35 1.34 34.85 7.91
N ASN A 36 1.33 34.68 9.22
CA ASN A 36 1.49 33.37 9.85
C ASN A 36 0.33 32.41 9.54
N LYS A 37 -0.92 32.90 9.53
CA LYS A 37 -2.09 32.10 9.14
C LYS A 37 -1.97 31.60 7.69
N ILE A 38 -1.50 32.44 6.78
CA ILE A 38 -1.33 32.07 5.36
C ILE A 38 -0.19 31.07 5.20
N LYS A 39 0.95 31.28 5.89
CA LYS A 39 2.05 30.31 5.89
C LYS A 39 1.58 28.93 6.38
N LYS A 40 0.81 28.88 7.47
CA LYS A 40 0.23 27.63 7.98
C LYS A 40 -0.71 27.00 6.96
N ARG A 41 -1.62 27.77 6.35
CA ARG A 41 -2.54 27.28 5.32
C ARG A 41 -1.80 26.75 4.09
N LEU A 42 -0.78 27.46 3.60
CA LEU A 42 0.05 27.01 2.48
C LEU A 42 0.76 25.70 2.78
N LEU A 43 1.38 25.59 3.96
CA LEU A 43 2.06 24.37 4.37
C LEU A 43 1.09 23.19 4.42
N LEU A 44 -0.10 23.40 4.96
CA LEU A 44 -1.16 22.39 5.04
C LEU A 44 -1.63 21.97 3.63
N LEU A 45 -1.97 22.90 2.76
CA LEU A 45 -2.46 22.60 1.41
C LEU A 45 -1.39 21.92 0.56
N LYS A 46 -0.12 22.34 0.64
CA LYS A 46 1.00 21.67 -0.04
C LYS A 46 1.19 20.24 0.45
N ARG A 47 1.02 20.00 1.75
CA ARG A 47 1.08 18.66 2.33
C ARG A 47 -0.08 17.80 1.85
N ILE A 48 -1.31 18.33 1.82
CA ILE A 48 -2.48 17.62 1.27
C ILE A 48 -2.21 17.26 -0.19
N HIS A 49 -1.85 18.26 -1.02
CA HIS A 49 -1.62 18.07 -2.45
C HIS A 49 -0.58 16.99 -2.75
N LYS A 50 0.52 16.93 -1.97
CA LYS A 50 1.57 15.90 -2.10
C LYS A 50 1.02 14.47 -2.04
N TYR A 51 -0.05 14.21 -1.31
CA TYR A 51 -0.59 12.86 -1.09
C TYR A 51 -1.95 12.62 -1.76
N SER A 52 -2.39 13.52 -2.65
CA SER A 52 -3.75 13.52 -3.22
C SER A 52 -3.76 13.64 -4.74
N GLU A 53 -2.92 12.85 -5.42
CA GLU A 53 -2.69 12.99 -6.88
C GLU A 53 -3.99 12.98 -7.71
N GLU A 54 -4.97 12.15 -7.30
CA GLU A 54 -6.28 12.02 -7.97
C GLU A 54 -7.12 13.31 -7.96
N ILE A 55 -6.76 14.28 -7.12
CA ILE A 55 -7.56 15.48 -6.84
C ILE A 55 -6.72 16.76 -7.04
N ASN A 56 -5.59 16.65 -7.75
CA ASN A 56 -4.66 17.77 -7.96
C ASN A 56 -5.32 19.03 -8.52
N GLU A 57 -6.25 18.88 -9.48
CA GLU A 57 -6.98 19.99 -10.10
C GLU A 57 -7.81 20.84 -9.11
N LEU A 58 -8.12 20.33 -7.91
CA LEU A 58 -8.83 21.11 -6.88
C LEU A 58 -7.89 21.94 -6.00
N PHE A 59 -6.59 21.60 -5.95
CA PHE A 59 -5.59 22.28 -5.13
C PHE A 59 -4.70 23.24 -5.92
N SER A 60 -4.50 22.99 -7.21
CA SER A 60 -3.61 23.79 -8.09
C SER A 60 -4.38 24.51 -9.20
N GLU A 61 -3.79 25.58 -9.71
CA GLU A 61 -4.24 26.39 -10.86
C GLU A 61 -5.42 27.33 -10.56
N LEU A 62 -5.06 28.57 -10.22
CA LEU A 62 -5.98 29.70 -10.33
C LEU A 62 -6.34 29.94 -11.80
N ASP A 63 -7.64 29.90 -12.13
CA ASP A 63 -8.07 30.27 -13.47
C ASP A 63 -7.71 31.74 -13.76
N SER A 64 -7.38 32.02 -15.03
CA SER A 64 -6.81 33.31 -15.44
C SER A 64 -7.74 34.50 -15.18
N ASN A 65 -9.06 34.28 -15.25
CA ASN A 65 -10.06 35.30 -14.96
C ASN A 65 -10.07 35.63 -13.47
N THR A 66 -10.16 34.62 -12.59
CA THR A 66 -10.11 34.82 -11.13
C THR A 66 -8.78 35.45 -10.71
N ALA A 67 -7.65 35.01 -11.27
CA ALA A 67 -6.35 35.60 -10.98
C ALA A 67 -6.30 37.10 -11.36
N SER A 68 -6.85 37.46 -12.52
CA SER A 68 -6.93 38.86 -12.97
C SER A 68 -7.83 39.69 -12.05
N GLU A 69 -9.03 39.19 -11.73
CA GLU A 69 -9.96 39.87 -10.82
C GLU A 69 -9.32 40.14 -9.46
N LEU A 70 -8.72 39.12 -8.84
CA LEU A 70 -8.07 39.24 -7.54
C LEU A 70 -6.92 40.26 -7.55
N LYS A 71 -6.16 40.34 -8.65
CA LYS A 71 -5.07 41.31 -8.82
C LYS A 71 -5.57 42.75 -8.88
N HIS A 72 -6.75 42.99 -9.45
CA HIS A 72 -7.33 44.33 -9.61
C HIS A 72 -8.18 44.80 -8.42
N LEU A 73 -8.49 43.92 -7.46
CA LEU A 73 -9.17 44.32 -6.22
C LEU A 73 -8.36 45.36 -5.44
N SER A 74 -9.02 46.29 -4.76
CA SER A 74 -8.33 47.13 -3.77
C SER A 74 -7.86 46.30 -2.57
N ASP A 75 -6.84 46.79 -1.87
CA ASP A 75 -6.24 46.06 -0.74
C ASP A 75 -7.27 45.73 0.36
N ILE A 76 -8.17 46.67 0.66
CA ILE A 76 -9.26 46.47 1.64
C ILE A 76 -10.17 45.31 1.23
N HIS A 77 -10.58 45.25 -0.05
CA HIS A 77 -11.46 44.17 -0.53
C HIS A 77 -10.72 42.84 -0.57
N PHE A 78 -9.46 42.85 -1.01
CA PHE A 78 -8.62 41.66 -1.05
C PHE A 78 -8.42 41.05 0.34
N LEU A 79 -8.09 41.87 1.34
CA LEU A 79 -7.92 41.43 2.73
C LEU A 79 -9.21 40.80 3.27
N LYS A 80 -10.37 41.40 3.00
CA LYS A 80 -11.66 40.86 3.44
C LYS A 80 -11.93 39.47 2.86
N ILE A 81 -11.63 39.26 1.57
CA ILE A 81 -11.78 37.97 0.90
C ILE A 81 -10.80 36.95 1.48
N LEU A 82 -9.54 37.33 1.62
CA LEU A 82 -8.49 36.48 2.16
C LEU A 82 -8.81 36.02 3.59
N GLU A 83 -9.22 36.95 4.45
CA GLU A 83 -9.65 36.62 5.81
C GLU A 83 -10.84 35.67 5.82
N SER A 84 -11.82 35.84 4.92
CA SER A 84 -12.96 34.91 4.84
C SER A 84 -12.56 33.47 4.48
N PHE A 85 -11.52 33.27 3.65
CA PHE A 85 -11.02 31.95 3.27
C PHE A 85 -10.05 31.35 4.30
N LEU A 86 -9.52 32.15 5.22
CA LEU A 86 -8.69 31.65 6.32
C LEU A 86 -9.52 31.15 7.52
N VAL A 87 -10.80 31.54 7.61
CA VAL A 87 -11.71 31.02 8.64
C VAL A 87 -12.10 29.57 8.29
N THR A 88 -11.78 28.65 9.18
CA THR A 88 -12.32 27.28 9.18
C THR A 88 -13.39 27.14 10.24
N LYS A 89 -14.37 26.30 9.97
CA LYS A 89 -15.31 25.86 11.00
C LYS A 89 -14.58 24.89 11.92
N LYS A 90 -14.59 25.16 13.22
CA LYS A 90 -14.12 24.19 14.21
C LYS A 90 -14.96 22.92 14.12
N VAL A 91 -14.29 21.77 14.13
CA VAL A 91 -14.94 20.46 14.05
C VAL A 91 -14.73 19.68 15.33
N LYS A 92 -15.68 18.79 15.65
CA LYS A 92 -15.56 17.80 16.72
C LYS A 92 -15.09 16.47 16.16
N ILE A 93 -14.17 15.81 16.87
CA ILE A 93 -13.61 14.51 16.49
C ILE A 93 -14.02 13.47 17.54
N SER A 94 -14.79 12.46 17.12
CA SER A 94 -15.04 11.26 17.92
C SER A 94 -14.00 10.21 17.57
N VAL A 95 -13.26 9.74 18.57
CA VAL A 95 -12.33 8.62 18.44
C VAL A 95 -13.00 7.35 18.97
N ASN A 96 -13.05 6.33 18.12
CA ASN A 96 -13.69 5.06 18.38
C ASN A 96 -12.64 3.97 18.53
N ILE A 97 -12.71 3.24 19.64
CA ILE A 97 -11.79 2.15 19.97
C ILE A 97 -12.62 0.91 20.30
N MET A 98 -12.30 -0.21 19.67
CA MET A 98 -12.83 -1.52 20.06
C MET A 98 -11.75 -2.26 20.83
N THR A 99 -12.10 -2.90 21.95
CA THR A 99 -11.12 -3.54 22.83
C THR A 99 -11.58 -4.90 23.36
N LEU A 100 -10.60 -5.76 23.66
CA LEU A 100 -10.75 -7.04 24.35
C LEU A 100 -9.40 -7.47 24.94
N ASN A 101 -9.25 -7.40 26.26
CA ASN A 101 -8.04 -7.78 26.99
C ASN A 101 -6.77 -7.08 26.47
N GLU A 102 -6.73 -5.75 26.55
CA GLU A 102 -5.64 -4.92 26.05
C GLU A 102 -4.98 -4.09 27.18
N GLU A 103 -4.90 -4.64 28.40
CA GLU A 103 -4.28 -3.95 29.56
C GLU A 103 -2.84 -3.50 29.29
N ARG A 104 -2.14 -4.18 28.37
CA ARG A 104 -0.76 -3.87 27.94
C ARG A 104 -0.63 -2.54 27.22
N CYS A 105 -1.63 -2.15 26.43
CA CYS A 105 -1.50 -1.06 25.45
C CYS A 105 -2.63 -0.02 25.46
N ILE A 106 -3.78 -0.31 26.07
CA ILE A 106 -4.94 0.58 26.07
C ILE A 106 -4.62 1.97 26.61
N GLU A 107 -3.78 2.05 27.64
CA GLU A 107 -3.36 3.33 28.23
C GLU A 107 -2.55 4.18 27.24
N ARG A 108 -1.61 3.55 26.52
CA ARG A 108 -0.81 4.22 25.49
C ARG A 108 -1.68 4.70 24.34
N CYS A 109 -2.62 3.86 23.90
CA CYS A 109 -3.58 4.20 22.84
C CYS A 109 -4.34 5.48 23.20
N ILE A 110 -5.00 5.53 24.37
CA ILE A 110 -5.81 6.67 24.80
C ILE A 110 -4.95 7.93 24.98
N LYS A 111 -3.78 7.82 25.64
CA LYS A 111 -2.85 8.95 25.80
C LYS A 111 -2.44 9.57 24.46
N SER A 112 -2.30 8.76 23.42
CA SER A 112 -1.88 9.23 22.10
C SER A 112 -2.93 10.03 21.34
N ILE A 113 -4.20 9.98 21.76
CA ILE A 113 -5.31 10.64 21.06
C ILE A 113 -6.06 11.65 21.92
N GLN A 114 -5.79 11.74 23.23
CA GLN A 114 -6.57 12.56 24.17
C GLN A 114 -6.57 14.07 23.84
N ASN A 115 -5.50 14.62 23.26
CA ASN A 115 -5.46 16.04 22.88
C ASN A 115 -6.11 16.29 21.51
N LEU A 116 -6.32 15.24 20.72
CA LEU A 116 -7.01 15.29 19.44
C LEU A 116 -8.51 15.05 19.60
N ALA A 117 -8.94 14.17 20.50
CA ALA A 117 -10.33 13.74 20.61
C ALA A 117 -11.19 14.75 21.39
N ASP A 118 -12.33 15.14 20.82
CA ASP A 118 -13.39 15.83 21.59
C ASP A 118 -14.29 14.81 22.33
N GLU A 119 -14.32 13.58 21.83
CA GLU A 119 -15.07 12.47 22.38
C GLU A 119 -14.29 11.18 22.16
N ILE A 120 -14.15 10.35 23.19
CA ILE A 120 -13.54 9.02 23.10
C ILE A 120 -14.60 8.00 23.50
N ILE A 121 -14.88 7.06 22.60
CA ILE A 121 -15.83 5.97 22.82
C ILE A 121 -15.10 4.65 22.69
N ILE A 122 -15.17 3.85 23.75
CA ILE A 122 -14.63 2.50 23.80
C ILE A 122 -15.79 1.51 23.77
N LEU A 123 -15.67 0.50 22.92
CA LEU A 123 -16.53 -0.68 22.94
C LEU A 123 -15.72 -1.86 23.48
N ASP A 124 -16.06 -2.28 24.68
CA ASP A 124 -15.53 -3.49 25.27
C ASP A 124 -16.38 -4.70 24.89
N THR A 125 -15.72 -5.75 24.38
CA THR A 125 -16.38 -6.97 23.92
C THR A 125 -16.28 -8.14 24.89
N GLY A 126 -16.01 -7.83 26.18
CA GLY A 126 -15.91 -8.80 27.27
C GLY A 126 -14.49 -8.96 27.82
N SER A 127 -13.80 -7.86 28.12
CA SER A 127 -12.48 -7.94 28.78
C SER A 127 -12.60 -8.54 30.18
N THR A 128 -11.62 -9.37 30.53
CA THR A 128 -11.49 -10.06 31.82
C THR A 128 -10.19 -9.70 32.56
N ASP A 129 -9.29 -8.98 31.90
CA ASP A 129 -8.06 -8.42 32.47
C ASP A 129 -8.29 -7.01 33.05
N LYS A 130 -7.22 -6.25 33.33
CA LYS A 130 -7.32 -4.91 33.92
C LYS A 130 -7.65 -3.80 32.90
N THR A 131 -8.00 -4.12 31.65
CA THR A 131 -8.29 -3.13 30.60
C THR A 131 -9.31 -2.08 31.07
N LEU A 132 -10.44 -2.53 31.60
CA LEU A 132 -11.52 -1.64 32.04
C LEU A 132 -11.12 -0.84 33.29
N GLU A 133 -10.40 -1.46 34.22
CA GLU A 133 -9.89 -0.81 35.43
C GLU A 133 -8.98 0.36 35.05
N ILE A 134 -8.03 0.13 34.13
CA ILE A 134 -7.10 1.16 33.64
C ILE A 134 -7.86 2.32 33.00
N ILE A 135 -8.84 2.04 32.13
CA ILE A 135 -9.63 3.09 31.48
C ILE A 135 -10.37 3.93 32.53
N GLN A 136 -11.08 3.28 33.45
CA GLN A 136 -11.90 3.97 34.45
C GLN A 136 -11.07 4.82 35.42
N HIS A 137 -9.89 4.35 35.83
CA HIS A 137 -9.04 5.06 36.76
C HIS A 137 -8.26 6.20 36.10
N HIS A 138 -7.68 5.97 34.91
CA HIS A 138 -6.78 6.95 34.28
C HIS A 138 -7.52 7.90 33.32
N PHE A 139 -8.68 7.50 32.79
CA PHE A 139 -9.40 8.25 31.76
C PHE A 139 -10.92 8.31 32.03
N PRO A 140 -11.36 8.92 33.15
CA PRO A 140 -12.78 8.94 33.55
C PRO A 140 -13.72 9.69 32.58
N HIS A 141 -13.17 10.41 31.61
CA HIS A 141 -13.94 11.11 30.56
C HIS A 141 -14.28 10.21 29.36
N VAL A 142 -13.71 9.01 29.28
CA VAL A 142 -13.95 8.05 28.19
C VAL A 142 -15.30 7.38 28.36
N LYS A 143 -16.10 7.33 27.29
CA LYS A 143 -17.39 6.64 27.30
C LYS A 143 -17.18 5.17 26.99
N ILE A 144 -17.47 4.31 27.96
CA ILE A 144 -17.35 2.85 27.81
C ILE A 144 -18.73 2.28 27.48
N HIS A 145 -18.79 1.52 26.39
CA HIS A 145 -19.93 0.71 25.98
C HIS A 145 -19.55 -0.76 26.03
N HIS A 146 -20.57 -1.62 26.22
CA HIS A 146 -20.40 -3.07 26.20
C HIS A 146 -21.28 -3.68 25.12
N LEU A 147 -20.72 -4.60 24.36
CA LEU A 147 -21.44 -5.43 23.40
C LEU A 147 -20.88 -6.85 23.43
N GLU A 148 -21.75 -7.84 23.59
CA GLU A 148 -21.31 -9.23 23.57
C GLU A 148 -20.73 -9.59 22.20
N TRP A 149 -19.55 -10.23 22.19
CA TRP A 149 -18.90 -10.64 20.95
C TRP A 149 -19.76 -11.66 20.18
N ASN A 150 -20.26 -11.25 19.02
CA ASN A 150 -21.16 -12.06 18.19
C ASN A 150 -20.53 -12.54 16.87
N ASN A 151 -19.19 -12.51 16.77
CA ASN A 151 -18.44 -12.83 15.56
C ASN A 151 -18.66 -11.87 14.37
N ASN A 152 -18.95 -10.60 14.65
CA ASN A 152 -19.09 -9.57 13.63
C ASN A 152 -18.33 -8.30 14.02
N PHE A 153 -17.12 -8.14 13.47
CA PHE A 153 -16.32 -6.94 13.72
C PHE A 153 -17.03 -5.67 13.20
N SER A 154 -17.65 -5.73 12.00
CA SER A 154 -18.32 -4.56 11.41
C SER A 154 -19.44 -4.04 12.27
N GLU A 155 -20.18 -4.93 12.93
CA GLU A 155 -21.24 -4.53 13.86
C GLU A 155 -20.69 -3.77 15.06
N CYS A 156 -19.56 -4.21 15.62
CA CYS A 156 -18.87 -3.50 16.71
C CYS A 156 -18.44 -2.09 16.25
N ARG A 157 -17.82 -1.96 15.08
CA ARG A 157 -17.42 -0.65 14.53
C ARG A 157 -18.62 0.24 14.21
N ASN A 158 -19.68 -0.32 13.65
CA ASN A 158 -20.90 0.42 13.33
C ASN A 158 -21.66 0.83 14.59
N TYR A 159 -21.63 0.02 15.65
CA TYR A 159 -22.15 0.38 16.97
C TYR A 159 -21.42 1.62 17.49
N LEU A 160 -20.09 1.62 17.47
CA LEU A 160 -19.27 2.78 17.84
C LEU A 160 -19.62 4.02 17.01
N ILE A 161 -19.68 3.87 15.68
CA ILE A 161 -20.08 4.95 14.76
C ILE A 161 -21.42 5.56 15.18
N ASN A 162 -22.42 4.74 15.50
CA ASN A 162 -23.76 5.22 15.87
C ASN A 162 -23.79 6.00 17.19
N HIS A 163 -22.84 5.74 18.10
CA HIS A 163 -22.72 6.47 19.37
C HIS A 163 -21.82 7.71 19.25
N SER A 164 -21.04 7.84 18.17
CA SER A 164 -20.23 9.02 17.89
C SER A 164 -21.07 10.25 17.55
N THR A 165 -20.73 11.38 18.15
CA THR A 165 -21.42 12.68 17.99
C THR A 165 -20.58 13.73 17.25
N GLY A 166 -19.31 13.46 16.98
CA GLY A 166 -18.40 14.35 16.26
C GLY A 166 -18.74 14.51 14.78
N ASP A 167 -18.27 15.62 14.19
CA ASP A 167 -18.33 15.86 12.75
C ASP A 167 -17.47 14.84 11.99
N TRP A 168 -16.36 14.43 12.62
CA TRP A 168 -15.44 13.41 12.14
C TRP A 168 -15.39 12.22 13.08
N ILE A 169 -15.24 11.03 12.48
CA ILE A 169 -14.97 9.78 13.19
C ILE A 169 -13.55 9.35 12.87
N PHE A 170 -12.78 9.02 13.91
CA PHE A 170 -11.48 8.37 13.81
C PHE A 170 -11.54 7.00 14.47
N GLN A 171 -11.37 5.95 13.67
CA GLN A 171 -11.27 4.56 14.13
C GLN A 171 -9.80 4.22 14.38
N ILE A 172 -9.48 3.79 15.59
CA ILE A 172 -8.13 3.32 15.97
C ILE A 172 -8.26 2.06 16.80
N ASP A 173 -7.38 1.09 16.57
CA ASP A 173 -7.41 -0.17 17.32
C ASP A 173 -6.65 -0.01 18.66
N ALA A 174 -7.02 -0.80 19.69
CA ALA A 174 -6.48 -0.63 21.04
C ALA A 174 -4.97 -0.92 21.16
N ASP A 175 -4.40 -1.67 20.22
CA ASP A 175 -2.96 -1.96 20.09
C ASP A 175 -2.20 -0.95 19.22
N GLU A 176 -2.90 0.06 18.69
CA GLU A 176 -2.36 1.15 17.89
C GLU A 176 -2.21 2.43 18.73
N HIS A 177 -1.30 3.33 18.31
CA HIS A 177 -1.19 4.67 18.88
C HIS A 177 -0.77 5.71 17.84
N LEU A 178 -1.28 6.93 17.96
CA LEU A 178 -0.96 8.03 17.05
C LEU A 178 0.39 8.64 17.42
N ALA A 179 1.39 8.49 16.54
CA ALA A 179 2.78 8.77 16.89
C ALA A 179 3.12 10.27 16.95
N ASN A 180 2.59 11.09 16.03
CA ASN A 180 2.96 12.51 15.88
C ASN A 180 1.81 13.33 15.25
N ASN A 181 1.96 14.66 15.25
CA ASN A 181 1.16 15.60 14.44
C ASN A 181 -0.33 15.75 14.81
N GLN A 182 -0.71 15.55 16.08
CA GLN A 182 -2.11 15.69 16.53
C GLN A 182 -2.72 17.06 16.18
N GLU A 183 -2.02 18.16 16.50
CA GLU A 183 -2.51 19.52 16.19
C GLU A 183 -2.72 19.74 14.69
N TYR A 184 -1.79 19.24 13.87
CA TYR A 184 -1.89 19.33 12.41
C TYR A 184 -3.04 18.49 11.85
N LEU A 185 -3.36 17.34 12.46
CA LEU A 185 -4.50 16.53 12.04
C LEU A 185 -5.82 17.28 12.27
N ARG A 186 -5.97 17.99 13.40
CA ARG A 186 -7.18 18.81 13.61
C ARG A 186 -7.30 19.91 12.56
N ASP A 187 -6.25 20.68 12.31
CA ASP A 187 -6.23 21.73 11.28
C ASP A 187 -6.57 21.15 9.88
N PHE A 188 -6.05 19.96 9.57
CA PHE A 188 -6.33 19.22 8.34
C PHE A 188 -7.82 18.88 8.20
N LEU A 189 -8.44 18.33 9.25
CA LEU A 189 -9.86 17.96 9.25
C LEU A 189 -10.78 19.18 9.21
N GLU A 190 -10.42 20.28 9.86
CA GLU A 190 -11.16 21.54 9.80
C GLU A 190 -11.20 22.12 8.39
N VAL A 191 -10.06 22.11 7.68
CA VAL A 191 -10.02 22.55 6.27
C VAL A 191 -10.87 21.63 5.40
N LEU A 192 -10.77 20.30 5.57
CA LEU A 192 -11.46 19.36 4.69
C LEU A 192 -12.93 19.11 5.05
N ASN A 193 -13.46 19.68 6.13
CA ASN A 193 -14.82 19.42 6.59
C ASN A 193 -15.89 19.71 5.51
N GLU A 194 -15.72 20.83 4.82
CA GLU A 194 -16.60 21.27 3.72
C GLU A 194 -15.96 21.04 2.34
N PHE A 195 -14.97 20.15 2.26
CA PHE A 195 -14.37 19.79 0.98
C PHE A 195 -15.44 19.18 0.06
N PRO A 196 -15.54 19.62 -1.21
CA PRO A 196 -16.66 19.33 -2.10
C PRO A 196 -16.59 17.94 -2.73
N ILE A 197 -16.02 16.97 -2.02
CA ILE A 197 -16.02 15.55 -2.37
C ILE A 197 -16.87 14.84 -1.35
N TYR A 198 -17.75 13.96 -1.82
CA TYR A 198 -18.64 13.16 -0.98
C TYR A 198 -18.77 11.75 -1.58
N PRO A 199 -18.50 10.68 -0.82
CA PRO A 199 -17.96 10.66 0.55
C PRO A 199 -16.46 10.98 0.60
N LEU A 200 -15.99 11.47 1.75
CA LEU A 200 -14.58 11.82 2.01
C LEU A 200 -13.99 10.93 3.11
N VAL A 201 -12.91 10.24 2.77
CA VAL A 201 -12.17 9.35 3.67
C VAL A 201 -10.69 9.72 3.71
N ILE A 202 -10.06 9.55 4.86
CA ILE A 202 -8.65 9.79 5.08
C ILE A 202 -8.00 8.49 5.57
N CYS A 203 -6.91 8.14 4.90
CA CYS A 203 -6.09 6.97 5.13
C CYS A 203 -4.75 7.40 5.74
N PRO A 204 -4.60 7.33 7.07
CA PRO A 204 -3.29 7.48 7.72
C PRO A 204 -2.36 6.32 7.36
N LYS A 205 -1.06 6.57 7.47
CA LYS A 205 -0.03 5.52 7.43
C LYS A 205 -0.08 4.71 8.72
N ILE A 206 -0.09 3.39 8.58
CA ILE A 206 0.06 2.45 9.69
C ILE A 206 1.42 1.78 9.56
N ARG A 207 2.29 1.95 10.55
CA ARG A 207 3.57 1.23 10.62
C ARG A 207 3.43 0.05 11.56
N ASN A 208 3.75 -1.12 11.06
CA ASN A 208 3.78 -2.35 11.85
C ASN A 208 5.14 -2.51 12.54
N HIS A 209 5.21 -3.38 13.55
CA HIS A 209 6.45 -3.71 14.28
C HIS A 209 7.62 -4.17 13.37
N ASP A 210 7.35 -4.68 12.18
CA ASP A 210 8.37 -5.07 11.19
C ASP A 210 8.80 -3.92 10.26
N ASN A 211 8.42 -2.68 10.60
CA ASN A 211 8.62 -1.45 9.82
C ASN A 211 7.92 -1.42 8.45
N GLN A 212 7.02 -2.37 8.15
CA GLN A 212 6.16 -2.26 6.98
C GLN A 212 5.13 -1.15 7.20
N GLU A 213 4.99 -0.25 6.21
CA GLU A 213 4.00 0.82 6.21
C GLU A 213 2.83 0.47 5.29
N LEU A 214 1.60 0.62 5.77
CA LEU A 214 0.36 0.49 5.01
C LEU A 214 -0.34 1.84 4.96
N ASP A 215 -0.74 2.30 3.77
CA ASP A 215 -1.32 3.64 3.56
C ASP A 215 -2.73 3.64 2.97
N PHE A 216 -3.39 2.48 2.90
CA PHE A 216 -4.73 2.31 2.31
C PHE A 216 -5.84 2.09 3.35
N ASN A 217 -5.54 2.18 4.64
CA ASN A 217 -6.52 1.89 5.69
C ASN A 217 -7.45 3.09 5.95
N LYS A 218 -8.73 2.91 5.61
CA LYS A 218 -9.82 3.89 5.76
C LYS A 218 -10.17 4.10 7.25
N ARG A 219 -9.44 4.97 7.95
CA ARG A 219 -9.56 5.16 9.42
C ARG A 219 -10.31 6.43 9.84
N ILE A 220 -10.29 7.48 9.03
CA ILE A 220 -10.90 8.78 9.40
C ILE A 220 -11.90 9.20 8.33
N PHE A 221 -13.12 9.57 8.73
CA PHE A 221 -14.18 9.94 7.78
C PHE A 221 -15.23 10.84 8.42
N ARG A 222 -15.99 11.57 7.59
CA ARG A 222 -17.03 12.48 8.08
C ARG A 222 -18.27 11.70 8.50
N LYS A 223 -18.83 12.04 9.67
CA LYS A 223 -20.06 11.43 10.17
C LYS A 223 -21.24 11.67 9.23
N LYS A 224 -21.33 12.87 8.62
CA LYS A 224 -22.39 13.24 7.67
C LYS A 224 -22.41 12.40 6.38
N ASP A 225 -21.32 11.69 6.11
CA ASP A 225 -21.19 10.85 4.90
C ASP A 225 -21.84 9.47 5.08
N ASN A 226 -22.35 9.15 6.28
CA ASN A 226 -23.14 7.95 6.57
C ASN A 226 -22.48 6.62 6.16
N LEU A 227 -21.14 6.59 6.20
CA LEU A 227 -20.34 5.40 5.90
C LEU A 227 -20.53 4.31 6.96
N LYS A 228 -20.45 3.05 6.52
CA LYS A 228 -20.57 1.87 7.38
C LYS A 228 -19.48 0.86 7.06
N TYR A 229 -19.00 0.16 8.08
CA TYR A 229 -18.16 -1.01 7.89
C TYR A 229 -19.00 -2.20 7.47
N PHE A 230 -18.46 -2.99 6.55
CA PHE A 230 -19.03 -4.24 6.11
C PHE A 230 -18.00 -5.37 6.12
N GLY A 231 -18.47 -6.56 6.49
CA GLY A 231 -17.66 -7.77 6.58
C GLY A 231 -17.50 -8.24 8.02
N LEU A 232 -17.63 -9.56 8.24
CA LEU A 232 -17.52 -10.16 9.57
C LEU A 232 -16.13 -9.97 10.18
N ILE A 233 -15.10 -9.80 9.34
CA ILE A 233 -13.67 -9.63 9.64
C ILE A 233 -12.97 -9.03 8.41
N HIS A 234 -11.84 -8.34 8.62
CA HIS A 234 -11.18 -7.54 7.57
C HIS A 234 -12.15 -6.57 6.91
N GLU A 235 -12.89 -5.90 7.78
CA GLU A 235 -14.02 -5.03 7.46
C GLU A 235 -13.60 -3.96 6.44
N ASP A 236 -14.54 -3.62 5.58
CA ASP A 236 -14.35 -2.60 4.54
C ASP A 236 -15.34 -1.48 4.77
N LEU A 237 -14.84 -0.24 4.80
CA LEU A 237 -15.69 0.93 4.90
C LEU A 237 -16.35 1.15 3.53
N ARG A 238 -17.67 1.37 3.53
CA ARG A 238 -18.49 1.52 2.32
C ARG A 238 -19.54 2.62 2.49
N TYR A 239 -19.90 3.26 1.39
CA TYR A 239 -21.04 4.16 1.32
C TYR A 239 -22.28 3.40 0.80
N ASP A 240 -22.16 2.81 -0.39
CA ASP A 240 -23.10 1.88 -0.98
C ASP A 240 -22.58 0.46 -0.84
N ILE A 241 -23.37 -0.38 -0.17
CA ILE A 241 -23.01 -1.77 0.08
C ILE A 241 -22.81 -2.56 -1.21
N LEU A 242 -23.58 -2.25 -2.25
CA LEU A 242 -23.57 -2.95 -3.53
C LEU A 242 -22.31 -2.64 -4.35
N LYS A 243 -21.64 -1.52 -4.07
CA LYS A 243 -20.42 -1.09 -4.77
C LYS A 243 -19.14 -1.66 -4.18
N GLN A 244 -19.26 -2.49 -3.15
CA GLN A 244 -18.13 -3.23 -2.57
C GLN A 244 -16.93 -2.36 -2.17
N GLY A 245 -17.16 -1.10 -1.81
CA GLY A 245 -16.12 -0.15 -1.38
C GLY A 245 -15.38 0.55 -2.53
N ASN A 246 -15.75 0.32 -3.79
CA ASN A 246 -15.20 1.00 -4.98
C ASN A 246 -15.77 2.41 -5.19
N ASP A 247 -16.60 2.87 -4.27
CA ASP A 247 -17.34 4.13 -4.33
C ASP A 247 -16.78 5.21 -3.41
N LEU A 248 -15.61 4.94 -2.81
CA LEU A 248 -14.95 5.85 -1.88
C LEU A 248 -13.75 6.51 -2.55
N ILE A 249 -13.73 7.83 -2.48
CA ILE A 249 -12.55 8.64 -2.73
C ILE A 249 -11.83 8.81 -1.39
N TYR A 250 -10.52 8.55 -1.35
CA TYR A 250 -9.74 8.66 -0.13
C TYR A 250 -8.43 9.41 -0.31
N PHE A 251 -8.01 10.07 0.77
CA PHE A 251 -6.76 10.80 0.86
C PHE A 251 -5.75 9.98 1.65
N THR A 252 -4.65 9.57 1.02
CA THR A 252 -3.52 9.04 1.80
C THR A 252 -2.82 10.20 2.51
N THR A 253 -2.27 9.95 3.70
CA THR A 253 -1.61 10.98 4.50
C THR A 253 -0.40 10.39 5.21
N ASP A 254 0.52 11.26 5.63
CA ASP A 254 1.66 10.89 6.46
C ASP A 254 1.39 11.03 7.97
N PHE A 255 0.11 11.10 8.37
CA PHE A 255 -0.25 10.87 9.77
C PHE A 255 0.05 9.42 10.10
N LEU A 256 0.88 9.22 11.12
CA LEU A 256 1.46 7.92 11.43
C LEU A 256 0.79 7.31 12.65
N ILE A 257 0.21 6.14 12.45
CA ILE A 257 -0.27 5.23 13.49
C ILE A 257 0.76 4.11 13.63
N GLU A 258 1.27 3.92 14.84
CA GLU A 258 2.20 2.86 15.17
C GLU A 258 1.41 1.67 15.73
N HIS A 259 1.50 0.54 15.04
CA HIS A 259 0.88 -0.72 15.41
C HIS A 259 1.95 -1.61 16.06
N ASP A 260 1.91 -1.66 17.39
CA ASP A 260 2.82 -2.49 18.19
C ASP A 260 2.48 -3.98 18.02
N GLY A 261 1.19 -4.29 18.01
CA GLY A 261 0.68 -5.65 17.84
C GLY A 261 1.21 -6.65 18.87
N TYR A 262 0.60 -7.83 18.89
CA TYR A 262 1.14 -8.96 19.62
C TYR A 262 2.34 -9.56 18.87
N LYS A 263 3.37 -10.01 19.60
CA LYS A 263 4.44 -10.86 19.05
C LYS A 263 3.79 -12.05 18.30
N PRO A 264 4.38 -12.55 17.19
CA PRO A 264 3.82 -13.63 16.38
C PRO A 264 3.32 -14.84 17.19
N GLU A 265 4.00 -15.13 18.30
CA GLU A 265 3.73 -16.20 19.26
C GLU A 265 2.35 -16.12 19.94
N ILE A 266 1.78 -14.92 20.12
CA ILE A 266 0.45 -14.74 20.76
C ILE A 266 -0.67 -14.63 19.70
N ARG A 267 -0.36 -14.18 18.46
CA ARG A 267 -1.30 -14.25 17.32
C ARG A 267 -1.72 -15.69 17.01
N ALA A 268 -0.86 -16.66 17.31
CA ALA A 268 -1.03 -18.09 17.06
C ALA A 268 -1.89 -18.84 18.09
N SER A 269 -2.83 -18.19 18.78
CA SER A 269 -3.83 -18.97 19.52
C SER A 269 -4.71 -19.73 18.52
N LYS A 270 -4.69 -21.07 18.58
CA LYS A 270 -5.46 -21.95 17.66
C LYS A 270 -6.93 -21.54 17.53
N LYS A 271 -7.52 -20.97 18.60
CA LYS A 271 -8.90 -20.47 18.62
C LYS A 271 -9.11 -19.24 17.73
N LYS A 272 -8.17 -18.26 17.72
CA LYS A 272 -8.29 -17.03 16.92
C LYS A 272 -8.19 -17.32 15.42
N CYS A 273 -7.22 -18.16 15.03
CA CYS A 273 -7.06 -18.58 13.63
C CYS A 273 -8.31 -19.31 13.12
N GLN A 274 -8.82 -20.31 13.88
CA GLN A 274 -10.02 -21.04 13.46
C GLN A 274 -11.25 -20.13 13.34
N ARG A 275 -11.43 -19.18 14.27
CA ARG A 275 -12.49 -18.18 14.20
C ARG A 275 -12.36 -17.35 12.92
N ASN A 276 -11.18 -16.80 12.65
CA ASN A 276 -10.94 -15.97 11.47
C ASN A 276 -11.26 -16.74 10.18
N LEU A 277 -10.71 -17.95 10.01
CA LEU A 277 -11.00 -18.82 8.86
C LEU A 277 -12.50 -19.03 8.66
N ASN A 278 -13.24 -19.35 9.73
CA ASN A 278 -14.69 -19.55 9.66
C ASN A 278 -15.43 -18.29 9.20
N LEU A 279 -15.01 -17.10 9.66
CA LEU A 279 -15.63 -15.84 9.25
C LEU A 279 -15.27 -15.45 7.82
N GLN A 280 -14.04 -15.70 7.37
CA GLN A 280 -13.63 -15.54 5.98
C GLN A 280 -14.47 -16.42 5.04
N HIS A 281 -14.68 -17.70 5.38
CA HIS A 281 -15.52 -18.58 4.58
C HIS A 281 -16.96 -18.06 4.47
N LYS A 282 -17.54 -17.57 5.58
CA LYS A 282 -18.87 -16.93 5.54
C LYS A 282 -18.88 -15.69 4.63
N MET A 283 -17.81 -14.89 4.64
CA MET A 283 -17.73 -13.72 3.77
C MET A 283 -17.71 -14.07 2.28
N ILE A 284 -17.04 -15.16 1.90
CA ILE A 284 -17.07 -15.66 0.52
C ILE A 284 -18.50 -16.08 0.14
N CYS A 285 -19.26 -16.69 1.04
CA CYS A 285 -20.66 -17.02 0.76
C CYS A 285 -21.56 -15.77 0.61
N ILE A 286 -21.25 -14.68 1.32
CA ILE A 286 -22.02 -13.43 1.30
C ILE A 286 -21.70 -12.60 0.04
N GLU A 287 -20.43 -12.50 -0.34
CA GLU A 287 -19.98 -11.80 -1.55
C GLU A 287 -19.03 -12.67 -2.37
N PRO A 288 -19.56 -13.68 -3.10
CA PRO A 288 -18.74 -14.64 -3.85
C PRO A 288 -17.96 -14.01 -5.00
N ASN A 289 -18.35 -12.82 -5.45
CA ASN A 289 -17.73 -12.14 -6.58
C ASN A 289 -16.68 -11.11 -6.14
N ASN A 290 -16.37 -11.02 -4.84
CA ASN A 290 -15.42 -10.05 -4.28
C ASN A 290 -14.08 -10.71 -3.94
N MET A 291 -13.05 -10.42 -4.74
CA MET A 291 -11.70 -10.97 -4.60
C MET A 291 -11.06 -10.73 -3.22
N ARG A 292 -11.48 -9.67 -2.52
CA ARG A 292 -11.00 -9.33 -1.17
C ARG A 292 -11.09 -10.51 -0.21
N TRP A 293 -12.22 -11.24 -0.22
CA TRP A 293 -12.48 -12.29 0.75
C TRP A 293 -11.64 -13.54 0.50
N PHE A 294 -11.43 -13.89 -0.78
CA PHE A 294 -10.52 -14.97 -1.18
C PHE A 294 -9.08 -14.66 -0.83
N TYR A 295 -8.61 -13.44 -1.12
CA TYR A 295 -7.27 -13.00 -0.75
C TYR A 295 -7.01 -13.16 0.75
N PHE A 296 -7.92 -12.65 1.59
CA PHE A 296 -7.73 -12.74 3.03
C PHE A 296 -7.81 -14.17 3.57
N LEU A 297 -8.68 -15.02 3.02
CA LEU A 297 -8.73 -16.43 3.39
C LEU A 297 -7.41 -17.14 3.03
N ALA A 298 -6.92 -16.94 1.81
CA ALA A 298 -5.64 -17.48 1.33
C ALA A 298 -4.47 -17.01 2.19
N ARG A 299 -4.44 -15.71 2.56
CA ARG A 299 -3.41 -15.15 3.46
C ARG A 299 -3.44 -15.81 4.84
N GLU A 300 -4.62 -15.96 5.45
CA GLU A 300 -4.77 -16.59 6.76
C GLU A 300 -4.33 -18.07 6.71
N LYS A 301 -4.71 -18.80 5.66
CA LYS A 301 -4.28 -20.20 5.41
C LYS A 301 -2.77 -20.32 5.24
N LYS A 302 -2.15 -19.42 4.47
CA LYS A 302 -0.69 -19.37 4.30
C LYS A 302 0.02 -19.12 5.63
N LEU A 303 -0.46 -18.17 6.44
CA LEU A 303 0.06 -17.89 7.79
C LEU A 303 -0.13 -19.06 8.76
N ALA A 304 -1.21 -19.83 8.60
CA ALA A 304 -1.47 -21.05 9.37
C ALA A 304 -0.62 -22.25 8.94
N GLY A 305 0.19 -22.12 7.88
CA GLY A 305 1.01 -23.20 7.34
C GLY A 305 0.23 -24.27 6.59
N CYS A 306 -0.95 -23.95 6.07
CA CYS A 306 -1.71 -24.87 5.21
C CYS A 306 -0.95 -25.13 3.89
N PRO A 307 -1.20 -26.27 3.22
CA PRO A 307 -0.55 -26.60 1.95
C PRO A 307 -0.77 -25.51 0.90
N ASN A 308 0.26 -25.23 0.10
CA ASN A 308 0.20 -24.22 -0.96
C ASN A 308 -0.89 -24.53 -1.99
N GLU A 309 -1.20 -25.80 -2.23
CA GLU A 309 -2.26 -26.24 -3.14
C GLU A 309 -3.64 -25.73 -2.70
N GLU A 310 -3.91 -25.70 -1.40
CA GLU A 310 -5.15 -25.17 -0.84
C GLU A 310 -5.23 -23.65 -1.03
N VAL A 311 -4.12 -22.95 -0.77
CA VAL A 311 -4.01 -21.50 -0.97
C VAL A 311 -4.22 -21.13 -2.43
N VAL A 312 -3.56 -21.85 -3.35
CA VAL A 312 -3.72 -21.67 -4.80
C VAL A 312 -5.17 -21.89 -5.22
N HIS A 313 -5.81 -22.96 -4.75
CA HIS A 313 -7.21 -23.26 -5.08
C HIS A 313 -8.15 -22.12 -4.68
N ILE A 314 -8.01 -21.59 -3.46
CA ILE A 314 -8.82 -20.45 -2.98
C ILE A 314 -8.62 -19.22 -3.87
N LEU A 315 -7.37 -18.90 -4.22
CA LEU A 315 -7.08 -17.73 -5.04
C LEU A 315 -7.64 -17.87 -6.46
N LEU A 316 -7.49 -19.06 -7.08
CA LEU A 316 -8.04 -19.32 -8.41
C LEU A 316 -9.58 -19.27 -8.42
N GLN A 317 -10.23 -19.81 -7.39
CA GLN A 317 -11.68 -19.66 -7.23
C GLN A 317 -12.12 -18.19 -7.16
N GLY A 318 -11.38 -17.35 -6.43
CA GLY A 318 -11.67 -15.91 -6.39
C GLY A 318 -11.50 -15.24 -7.75
N ILE A 319 -10.45 -15.60 -8.48
CA ILE A 319 -10.14 -15.08 -9.83
C ILE A 319 -11.21 -15.48 -10.84
N GLU A 320 -11.77 -16.68 -10.73
CA GLU A 320 -12.85 -17.16 -11.60
C GLU A 320 -14.18 -16.44 -11.36
N ASN A 321 -14.48 -16.07 -10.10
CA ASN A 321 -15.75 -15.48 -9.71
C ASN A 321 -15.77 -13.93 -9.76
N ILE A 322 -14.64 -13.27 -10.02
CA ILE A 322 -14.58 -11.80 -10.03
C ILE A 322 -15.35 -11.21 -11.23
N GLU A 323 -16.38 -10.41 -10.96
CA GLU A 323 -17.16 -9.71 -12.00
C GLU A 323 -16.64 -8.27 -12.28
N ASN A 324 -15.92 -7.68 -11.33
CA ASN A 324 -15.41 -6.31 -11.44
C ASN A 324 -14.20 -6.18 -12.38
N THR A 325 -13.93 -4.96 -12.85
CA THR A 325 -12.77 -4.64 -13.68
C THR A 325 -11.45 -5.03 -13.00
N LYS A 326 -10.76 -6.00 -13.61
CA LYS A 326 -9.49 -6.58 -13.15
C LYS A 326 -8.37 -5.55 -12.96
N ALA A 327 -8.25 -4.59 -13.88
CA ALA A 327 -7.11 -3.66 -13.96
C ALA A 327 -6.94 -2.70 -12.76
N ASN A 328 -7.99 -2.46 -11.97
CA ASN A 328 -7.94 -1.52 -10.84
C ASN A 328 -8.22 -2.18 -9.48
N ASN A 329 -8.24 -3.51 -9.44
CA ASN A 329 -8.54 -4.23 -8.20
C ASN A 329 -7.26 -4.58 -7.43
N HIS A 330 -7.03 -3.88 -6.32
CA HIS A 330 -5.87 -4.10 -5.44
C HIS A 330 -5.78 -5.56 -4.94
N PHE A 331 -6.89 -6.14 -4.50
CA PHE A 331 -6.90 -7.51 -3.98
C PHE A 331 -6.67 -8.56 -5.06
N TYR A 332 -7.04 -8.27 -6.30
CA TYR A 332 -6.71 -9.09 -7.44
C TYR A 332 -5.20 -9.07 -7.73
N LEU A 333 -4.57 -7.89 -7.77
CA LEU A 333 -3.11 -7.79 -7.88
C LEU A 333 -2.39 -8.55 -6.75
N MET A 334 -2.79 -8.32 -5.49
CA MET A 334 -2.19 -9.00 -4.33
C MET A 334 -2.35 -10.53 -4.38
N SER A 335 -3.44 -11.01 -4.97
CA SER A 335 -3.68 -12.44 -5.18
C SER A 335 -2.79 -13.02 -6.28
N LEU A 336 -2.63 -12.32 -7.40
CA LEU A 336 -1.70 -12.71 -8.47
C LEU A 336 -0.25 -12.74 -7.96
N LEU A 337 0.15 -11.75 -7.16
CA LEU A 337 1.49 -11.73 -6.55
C LEU A 337 1.71 -12.91 -5.59
N MET A 338 0.70 -13.28 -4.81
CA MET A 338 0.78 -14.45 -3.93
C MET A 338 0.87 -15.76 -4.74
N LEU A 339 0.12 -15.89 -5.83
CA LEU A 339 0.22 -17.03 -6.74
C LEU A 339 1.61 -17.10 -7.40
N ALA A 340 2.15 -15.97 -7.85
CA ALA A 340 3.47 -15.91 -8.46
C ALA A 340 4.57 -16.36 -7.48
N ASP A 341 4.54 -15.89 -6.23
CA ASP A 341 5.44 -16.33 -5.17
C ASP A 341 5.36 -17.85 -4.93
N ILE A 342 4.14 -18.40 -4.84
CA ILE A 342 3.92 -19.84 -4.65
C ILE A 342 4.46 -20.64 -5.85
N TYR A 343 4.13 -20.26 -7.08
CA TYR A 343 4.60 -20.99 -8.27
C TYR A 343 6.11 -20.87 -8.48
N HIS A 344 6.70 -19.72 -8.13
CA HIS A 344 8.14 -19.55 -8.15
C HIS A 344 8.83 -20.50 -7.16
N THR A 345 8.36 -20.53 -5.91
CA THR A 345 8.93 -21.41 -4.86
C THR A 345 8.73 -22.90 -5.16
N GLN A 346 7.67 -23.27 -5.87
CA GLN A 346 7.40 -24.64 -6.33
C GLN A 346 8.10 -25.00 -7.66
N HIS A 347 8.85 -24.07 -8.27
CA HIS A 347 9.44 -24.24 -9.61
C HIS A 347 8.41 -24.56 -10.72
N ASN A 348 7.16 -24.14 -10.54
CA ASN A 348 6.10 -24.27 -11.54
C ASN A 348 6.14 -23.08 -12.52
N PHE A 349 7.15 -23.07 -13.38
CA PHE A 349 7.43 -21.94 -14.27
C PHE A 349 6.35 -21.71 -15.34
N GLU A 350 5.63 -22.75 -15.74
CA GLU A 350 4.52 -22.60 -16.68
C GLU A 350 3.39 -21.75 -16.07
N SER A 351 2.99 -22.07 -14.83
CA SER A 351 1.94 -21.32 -14.13
C SER A 351 2.43 -19.93 -13.73
N LEU A 352 3.68 -19.81 -13.29
CA LEU A 352 4.33 -18.52 -13.03
C LEU A 352 4.28 -17.61 -14.26
N ASN A 353 4.59 -18.14 -15.44
CA ASN A 353 4.56 -17.37 -16.69
C ASN A 353 3.16 -16.82 -16.99
N ARG A 354 2.11 -17.63 -16.79
CA ARG A 354 0.72 -17.19 -17.02
C ARG A 354 0.36 -16.04 -16.08
N ILE A 355 0.64 -16.19 -14.78
CA ILE A 355 0.36 -15.17 -13.76
C ILE A 355 1.17 -13.89 -14.01
N ALA A 356 2.46 -14.01 -14.33
CA ALA A 356 3.32 -12.86 -14.57
C ALA A 356 2.87 -12.07 -15.82
N ASN A 357 2.43 -12.75 -16.88
CA ASN A 357 1.81 -12.10 -18.04
C ASN A 357 0.49 -11.40 -17.66
N GLU A 358 -0.35 -12.04 -16.83
CA GLU A 358 -1.59 -11.43 -16.34
C GLU A 358 -1.34 -10.16 -15.52
N ILE A 359 -0.31 -10.16 -14.66
CA ILE A 359 0.12 -8.97 -13.93
C ILE A 359 0.58 -7.89 -14.90
N SER A 360 1.46 -8.18 -15.86
CA SER A 360 1.96 -7.16 -16.79
C SER A 360 0.89 -6.58 -17.71
N ASN A 361 -0.10 -7.38 -18.11
CA ASN A 361 -1.20 -6.92 -18.96
C ASN A 361 -2.13 -5.95 -18.21
N ASN A 362 -2.37 -6.17 -16.91
CA ASN A 362 -3.32 -5.40 -16.12
C ASN A 362 -2.66 -4.31 -15.26
N PHE A 363 -1.39 -4.47 -14.88
CA PHE A 363 -0.68 -3.67 -13.89
C PHE A 363 0.74 -3.32 -14.35
N GLN A 364 0.85 -2.55 -15.45
CA GLN A 364 2.12 -2.24 -16.12
C GLN A 364 3.19 -1.58 -15.23
N ARG A 365 2.79 -0.92 -14.13
CA ARG A 365 3.70 -0.25 -13.18
C ARG A 365 4.15 -1.15 -12.01
N CYS A 366 3.68 -2.39 -11.94
CA CYS A 366 4.05 -3.31 -10.86
C CYS A 366 5.46 -3.87 -11.08
N ILE A 367 6.41 -3.43 -10.25
CA ILE A 367 7.82 -3.88 -10.31
C ILE A 367 7.93 -5.39 -10.07
N ASP A 368 7.15 -5.94 -9.14
CA ASP A 368 7.15 -7.37 -8.85
C ASP A 368 6.64 -8.19 -10.05
N GLY A 369 5.68 -7.67 -10.82
CA GLY A 369 5.24 -8.27 -12.08
C GLY A 369 6.37 -8.36 -13.11
N ILE A 370 7.16 -7.29 -13.24
CA ILE A 370 8.35 -7.26 -14.11
C ILE A 370 9.37 -8.30 -13.64
N TYR A 371 9.61 -8.37 -12.33
CA TYR A 371 10.52 -9.34 -11.70
C TYR A 371 10.12 -10.79 -12.00
N TYR A 372 8.86 -11.17 -11.79
CA TYR A 372 8.38 -12.53 -12.05
C TYR A 372 8.41 -12.88 -13.54
N ASN A 373 8.13 -11.92 -14.42
CA ASN A 373 8.29 -12.11 -15.86
C ASN A 373 9.75 -12.35 -16.25
N LEU A 374 10.69 -11.62 -15.65
CA LEU A 374 12.11 -11.82 -15.89
C LEU A 374 12.56 -13.22 -15.45
N ILE A 375 12.16 -13.66 -14.25
CA ILE A 375 12.51 -15.00 -13.75
C ILE A 375 11.93 -16.09 -14.64
N SER A 376 10.64 -15.99 -14.98
CA SER A 376 9.96 -16.96 -15.83
C SER A 376 10.69 -17.12 -17.18
N ASN A 377 10.98 -16.01 -17.84
CA ASN A 377 11.70 -16.00 -19.11
C ASN A 377 13.14 -16.52 -18.98
N TRP A 378 13.86 -16.10 -17.95
CA TRP A 378 15.21 -16.56 -17.67
C TRP A 378 15.25 -18.08 -17.50
N THR A 379 14.34 -18.65 -16.70
CA THR A 379 14.30 -20.09 -16.48
C THR A 379 13.91 -20.85 -17.74
N TYR A 380 12.95 -20.35 -18.51
CA TYR A 380 12.60 -20.94 -19.81
C TYR A 380 13.80 -20.99 -20.75
N GLN A 381 14.51 -19.87 -20.92
CA GLN A 381 15.70 -19.80 -21.78
C GLN A 381 16.82 -20.71 -21.26
N SER A 382 17.03 -20.74 -19.94
CA SER A 382 18.03 -21.61 -19.30
C SER A 382 17.75 -23.09 -19.58
N SER A 383 16.49 -23.50 -19.57
CA SER A 383 16.06 -24.86 -19.92
C SER A 383 16.33 -25.19 -21.39
N GLN A 384 16.03 -24.27 -22.32
CA GLN A 384 16.33 -24.45 -23.75
C GLN A 384 17.83 -24.58 -24.01
N ILE A 385 18.67 -23.77 -23.33
CA ILE A 385 20.12 -23.88 -23.44
C ILE A 385 20.61 -25.23 -22.91
N SER A 386 20.10 -25.69 -21.76
CA SER A 386 20.46 -27.00 -21.20
C SER A 386 20.11 -28.15 -22.15
N LYS A 387 18.94 -28.07 -22.80
CA LYS A 387 18.53 -29.05 -23.81
C LYS A 387 19.46 -29.04 -25.02
N LEU A 388 19.76 -27.85 -25.55
CA LEU A 388 20.69 -27.68 -26.67
C LEU A 388 22.08 -28.25 -26.35
N ILE A 389 22.61 -27.98 -25.16
CA ILE A 389 23.89 -28.51 -24.70
C ILE A 389 23.85 -30.05 -24.69
N ASN A 390 22.82 -30.65 -24.12
CA ASN A 390 22.68 -32.11 -24.03
C ASN A 390 22.57 -32.77 -25.41
N GLU A 391 21.73 -32.22 -26.30
CA GLU A 391 21.59 -32.70 -27.69
C GLU A 391 22.92 -32.59 -28.45
N THR A 392 23.64 -31.49 -28.25
CA THR A 392 24.96 -31.29 -28.87
C THR A 392 25.95 -32.37 -28.41
N PHE A 393 26.01 -32.69 -27.10
CA PHE A 393 26.87 -33.76 -26.61
C PHE A 393 26.50 -35.13 -27.17
N GLN A 394 25.20 -35.42 -27.31
CA GLN A 394 24.74 -36.67 -27.91
C GLN A 394 25.18 -36.77 -29.38
N ASN A 395 25.04 -35.68 -30.14
CA ASN A 395 25.46 -35.62 -31.54
C ASN A 395 26.98 -35.78 -31.70
N ILE A 396 27.79 -35.17 -30.83
CA ILE A 396 29.25 -35.34 -30.84
C ILE A 396 29.61 -36.81 -30.58
N LYS A 397 28.98 -37.45 -29.58
CA LYS A 397 29.26 -38.86 -29.23
C LYS A 397 28.86 -39.84 -30.32
N ALA A 398 27.78 -39.55 -31.06
CA ALA A 398 27.28 -40.40 -32.14
C ALA A 398 28.06 -40.26 -33.45
N ASN A 399 28.97 -39.29 -33.57
CA ASN A 399 29.70 -39.01 -34.80
C ASN A 399 30.98 -39.85 -34.90
N GLU A 400 30.89 -41.00 -35.56
CA GLU A 400 32.00 -41.96 -35.69
C GLU A 400 33.09 -41.50 -36.67
N SER A 401 32.80 -40.57 -37.58
CA SER A 401 33.76 -40.07 -38.58
C SER A 401 33.53 -38.59 -38.92
N PRO A 402 33.92 -37.67 -38.02
CA PRO A 402 33.66 -36.24 -38.20
C PRO A 402 34.44 -35.65 -39.38
N PHE A 403 33.74 -34.92 -40.26
CA PHE A 403 34.34 -34.07 -41.29
C PHE A 403 34.27 -32.60 -40.87
N SER A 404 35.36 -31.85 -41.07
CA SER A 404 35.39 -30.42 -40.74
C SER A 404 36.29 -29.65 -41.69
N LYS A 405 35.77 -28.55 -42.22
CA LYS A 405 36.52 -27.55 -42.99
C LYS A 405 37.08 -26.42 -42.11
N ILE A 406 36.58 -26.30 -40.87
CA ILE A 406 36.85 -25.18 -39.96
C ILE A 406 37.98 -25.54 -38.99
N ASN A 407 37.80 -26.62 -38.25
CA ASN A 407 38.79 -27.17 -37.33
C ASN A 407 38.48 -28.66 -37.14
N SER A 408 39.41 -29.53 -37.55
CA SER A 408 39.27 -30.99 -37.57
C SER A 408 39.20 -31.63 -36.19
N ASN A 409 39.66 -30.93 -35.14
CA ASN A 409 39.60 -31.40 -33.76
C ASN A 409 38.26 -31.08 -33.07
N GLY A 410 37.39 -30.30 -33.70
CA GLY A 410 36.12 -29.87 -33.10
C GLY A 410 36.28 -28.82 -32.00
N ASP A 411 37.45 -28.19 -31.86
CA ASP A 411 37.79 -27.25 -30.77
C ASP A 411 36.81 -26.07 -30.66
N HIS A 412 36.30 -25.61 -31.80
CA HIS A 412 35.28 -24.56 -31.89
C HIS A 412 33.96 -24.93 -31.22
N ILE A 413 33.60 -26.21 -31.20
CA ILE A 413 32.38 -26.71 -30.54
C ILE A 413 32.58 -26.65 -29.02
N PHE A 414 33.72 -27.12 -28.51
CA PHE A 414 34.05 -27.07 -27.08
C PHE A 414 34.18 -25.63 -26.57
N TYR A 415 34.72 -24.72 -27.38
CA TYR A 415 34.68 -23.28 -27.07
C TYR A 415 33.24 -22.77 -26.89
N LEU A 416 32.34 -23.05 -27.83
CA LEU A 416 30.94 -22.62 -27.74
C LEU A 416 30.21 -23.26 -26.55
N LEU A 417 30.42 -24.56 -26.30
CA LEU A 417 29.87 -25.25 -25.13
C LEU A 417 30.36 -24.61 -23.82
N GLY A 418 31.65 -24.25 -23.74
CA GLY A 418 32.18 -23.52 -22.58
C GLY A 418 31.50 -22.16 -22.38
N MET A 419 31.36 -21.37 -23.45
CA MET A 419 30.64 -20.09 -23.37
C MET A 419 29.17 -20.25 -22.94
N LEU A 420 28.47 -21.28 -23.41
CA LEU A 420 27.10 -21.59 -22.99
C LEU A 420 27.03 -21.94 -21.50
N TYR A 421 27.99 -22.72 -20.98
CA TYR A 421 28.07 -23.02 -19.56
C TYR A 421 28.40 -21.79 -18.70
N ILE A 422 29.26 -20.87 -19.17
CA ILE A 422 29.46 -19.56 -18.53
C ILE A 422 28.14 -18.78 -18.43
N ASN A 423 27.35 -18.74 -19.50
CA ASN A 423 26.07 -18.03 -19.51
C ASN A 423 25.04 -18.65 -18.55
N GLN A 424 25.15 -19.95 -18.26
CA GLN A 424 24.33 -20.63 -17.25
C GLN A 424 24.88 -20.53 -15.82
N GLY A 425 26.02 -19.85 -15.61
CA GLY A 425 26.71 -19.80 -14.32
C GLY A 425 27.39 -21.10 -13.90
N ASN A 426 27.54 -22.08 -14.80
CA ASN A 426 28.24 -23.34 -14.53
C ASN A 426 29.72 -23.24 -14.91
N TYR A 427 30.48 -22.52 -14.08
CA TYR A 427 31.89 -22.24 -14.36
C TYR A 427 32.74 -23.51 -14.44
N GLU A 428 32.50 -24.50 -13.57
CA GLU A 428 33.28 -25.75 -13.57
C GLU A 428 33.20 -26.47 -14.92
N LYS A 429 31.97 -26.72 -15.42
CA LYS A 429 31.79 -27.37 -16.74
C LYS A 429 32.31 -26.50 -17.87
N SER A 430 32.19 -25.17 -17.76
CA SER A 430 32.78 -24.27 -18.74
C SER A 430 34.29 -24.47 -18.86
N PHE A 431 35.01 -24.49 -17.74
CA PHE A 431 36.46 -24.66 -17.75
C PHE A 431 36.89 -26.07 -18.20
N GLN A 432 36.10 -27.10 -17.90
CA GLN A 432 36.30 -28.43 -18.48
C GLN A 432 36.21 -28.39 -20.01
N MET A 433 35.22 -27.70 -20.58
CA MET A 433 35.11 -27.54 -22.03
C MET A 433 36.29 -26.76 -22.62
N PHE A 434 36.68 -25.65 -22.00
CA PHE A 434 37.84 -24.87 -22.46
C PHE A 434 39.14 -25.66 -22.39
N SER A 435 39.32 -26.52 -21.39
CA SER A 435 40.53 -27.37 -21.28
C SER A 435 40.64 -28.43 -22.39
N THR A 436 39.54 -28.72 -23.10
CA THR A 436 39.52 -29.66 -24.22
C THR A 436 40.00 -29.01 -25.52
N VAL A 437 39.98 -27.68 -25.60
CA VAL A 437 40.39 -26.89 -26.78
C VAL A 437 41.91 -26.94 -26.95
N LYS A 438 42.38 -27.38 -28.11
CA LYS A 438 43.82 -27.43 -28.44
C LYS A 438 44.28 -26.33 -29.39
N ASP A 439 43.39 -25.82 -30.23
CA ASP A 439 43.66 -24.72 -31.16
C ASP A 439 44.14 -23.44 -30.44
N GLU A 440 45.37 -23.00 -30.74
CA GLU A 440 45.98 -21.84 -30.08
C GLU A 440 45.23 -20.52 -30.33
N THR A 441 44.61 -20.37 -31.51
CA THR A 441 43.86 -19.15 -31.84
C THR A 441 42.62 -19.06 -30.95
N ILE A 442 41.91 -20.17 -30.78
CA ILE A 442 40.74 -20.26 -29.90
C ILE A 442 41.16 -20.10 -28.44
N LEU A 443 42.26 -20.73 -27.99
CA LEU A 443 42.78 -20.59 -26.64
C LEU A 443 43.15 -19.14 -26.30
N ASN A 444 43.81 -18.42 -27.22
CA ASN A 444 44.14 -17.01 -27.04
C ASN A 444 42.88 -16.14 -26.90
N ARG A 445 41.85 -16.45 -27.69
CA ARG A 445 40.53 -15.78 -27.56
C ARG A 445 39.88 -16.03 -26.21
N ILE A 446 39.89 -17.29 -25.74
CA ILE A 446 39.36 -17.65 -24.41
C ILE A 446 40.10 -16.87 -23.32
N LYS A 447 41.44 -16.91 -23.33
CA LYS A 447 42.29 -16.21 -22.35
C LYS A 447 42.01 -14.71 -22.34
N SER A 448 41.90 -14.09 -23.51
CA SER A 448 41.61 -12.65 -23.61
C SER A 448 40.27 -12.29 -22.95
N ASN A 449 39.21 -13.07 -23.18
CA ASN A 449 37.91 -12.82 -22.58
C ASN A 449 37.91 -13.04 -21.05
N LEU A 450 38.60 -14.09 -20.58
CA LEU A 450 38.68 -14.40 -19.15
C LEU A 450 39.51 -13.38 -18.38
N THR A 451 40.57 -12.83 -18.96
CA THR A 451 41.36 -11.76 -18.34
C THR A 451 40.49 -10.52 -18.11
N LEU A 452 39.69 -10.11 -19.10
CA LEU A 452 38.77 -8.99 -18.95
C LEU A 452 37.75 -9.23 -17.83
N LEU A 453 37.14 -10.42 -17.80
CA LEU A 453 36.19 -10.80 -16.75
C LEU A 453 36.84 -10.79 -15.36
N ARG A 454 38.06 -11.31 -15.22
CA ARG A 454 38.82 -11.29 -13.96
C ARG A 454 39.04 -9.86 -13.50
N ASP A 455 39.51 -8.98 -14.37
CA ASP A 455 39.80 -7.60 -14.01
C ASP A 455 38.54 -6.84 -13.55
N ASP A 456 37.36 -7.15 -14.11
CA ASP A 456 36.08 -6.58 -13.65
C ASP A 456 35.59 -7.19 -12.33
N ILE A 457 35.81 -8.48 -12.11
CA ILE A 457 35.55 -9.13 -10.81
C ILE A 457 36.44 -8.52 -9.72
N ASP A 458 37.74 -8.37 -9.99
CA ASP A 458 38.70 -7.81 -9.04
C ASP A 458 38.31 -6.37 -8.65
N LYS A 459 37.87 -5.56 -9.62
CA LYS A 459 37.34 -4.20 -9.34
C LYS A 459 36.09 -4.23 -8.47
N PHE A 460 35.16 -5.16 -8.74
CA PHE A 460 33.92 -5.27 -7.99
C PHE A 460 34.17 -5.68 -6.53
N LEU A 461 35.05 -6.66 -6.30
CA LEU A 461 35.34 -7.19 -4.96
C LEU A 461 36.04 -6.20 -4.02
N VAL A 462 36.59 -5.12 -4.56
CA VAL A 462 37.23 -4.04 -3.79
C VAL A 462 36.22 -2.99 -3.31
N LYS A 463 35.01 -2.95 -3.89
CA LYS A 463 33.93 -2.01 -3.55
C LYS A 463 33.03 -2.56 -2.45
#